data_AF-A0A954UYT9-F1
#
_entry.id   AF-A0A954UYT9-F1
#
_cell.length_a   1.000
_cell.length_b   1.000
_cell.length_c   1.000
_cell.angle_alpha   90.00
_cell.angle_beta   90.00
_cell.angle_gamma   90.00
#
_symmetry.space_group_name_H-M   'P 1'
#
loop_
_entity.id
_entity.type
_entity.pdbx_description
1 polymer ?
#
loop_
_entity_poly.entity_id
_entity_poly.type
_entity_poly.pdbx_seq_one_letter_code
_entity_poly.pdbx_strand_id
1 'polypeptide(L)'
;FEKEDWLTIVCTDHGGKGTGHGGGHEVPEIRTTFLIVSGPAAKQGTSSTPTWQVDVVPTALTHLNAKLSPAWELDGHAVGLKK
;
A
#
# COMPACT_ATOMS: atom_id res chain seq x y z
N PHE A 1 -5.98 12.98 20.90
CA PHE A 1 -4.82 12.06 20.98
C PHE A 1 -5.15 10.72 21.62
N GLU A 2 -5.60 10.59 22.89
CA GLU A 2 -5.79 9.26 23.53
C GLU A 2 -6.79 8.32 22.84
N LYS A 3 -7.71 8.85 22.03
CA LYS A 3 -8.71 8.08 21.27
C LYS A 3 -8.42 7.98 19.78
N GLU A 4 -7.28 8.50 19.33
CA GLU A 4 -6.93 8.44 17.91
C GLU A 4 -6.29 7.09 17.60
N ASP A 5 -6.74 6.48 16.51
CA ASP A 5 -6.14 5.27 15.95
C ASP A 5 -5.49 5.63 14.62
N TRP A 6 -4.17 5.78 14.63
CA TRP A 6 -3.42 6.22 13.47
C TRP A 6 -2.87 5.03 12.68
N LEU A 7 -2.96 5.15 11.36
CA LEU A 7 -2.29 4.28 10.41
C LEU A 7 -1.39 5.14 9.51
N THR A 8 -0.11 4.80 9.47
CA THR A 8 0.86 5.36 8.53
C THR A 8 1.10 4.36 7.42
N ILE A 9 0.84 4.77 6.18
CA ILE A 9 1.13 3.98 4.98
C ILE A 9 2.22 4.71 4.20
N VAL A 10 3.31 4.01 3.85
CA VAL A 10 4.42 4.55 3.06
C VAL A 10 4.62 3.69 1.83
N CYS A 11 4.64 4.32 0.67
CA CYS A 11 4.99 3.69 -0.61
C CYS A 11 5.72 4.69 -1.50
N THR A 12 6.20 4.22 -2.64
CA THR A 12 6.69 5.09 -3.73
C THR A 12 5.83 4.90 -4.97
N ASP A 13 5.81 5.91 -5.82
CA ASP A 13 5.13 5.90 -7.13
C ASP A 13 5.83 4.95 -8.12
N HIS A 14 7.14 4.82 -8.00
CA HIS A 14 7.94 3.80 -8.70
C HIS A 14 9.24 3.49 -7.93
N GLY A 15 9.93 2.45 -8.37
CA GLY A 15 11.27 2.10 -7.91
C GLY A 15 12.34 2.82 -8.74
N GLY A 16 13.57 2.30 -8.79
CA GLY A 16 14.64 2.95 -9.53
C GLY A 16 15.86 2.07 -9.78
N LYS A 17 16.61 2.40 -10.82
CA LYS A 17 17.86 1.73 -11.17
C LYS A 17 18.92 2.74 -11.60
N GLY A 18 19.95 2.93 -10.77
CA GLY A 18 21.00 3.93 -11.00
C GLY A 18 20.44 5.36 -10.94
N THR A 19 20.95 6.24 -11.80
CA THR A 19 20.59 7.69 -11.85
C THR A 19 19.85 8.10 -13.13
N GLY A 20 19.52 7.14 -13.99
CA GLY A 20 18.76 7.38 -15.22
C GLY A 20 17.25 7.44 -14.99
N HIS A 21 16.50 7.89 -16.01
CA HIS A 21 15.04 8.04 -15.97
C HIS A 21 14.30 7.19 -17.04
N GLY A 22 14.96 6.20 -17.63
CA GLY A 22 14.43 5.40 -18.76
C GLY A 22 14.21 3.93 -18.44
N GLY A 23 13.60 3.19 -19.38
CA GLY A 23 13.40 1.74 -19.27
C GLY A 23 12.17 1.29 -18.48
N GLY A 24 11.34 2.23 -18.03
CA GLY A 24 10.01 2.05 -17.42
C GLY A 24 9.58 0.62 -17.11
N HIS A 25 8.79 0.02 -18.00
CA HIS A 25 8.21 -1.31 -17.77
C HIS A 25 9.19 -2.46 -18.04
N GLU A 26 10.25 -2.19 -18.78
CA GLU A 26 11.28 -3.13 -19.19
C GLU A 26 12.30 -3.42 -18.07
N VAL A 27 12.33 -2.58 -17.03
CA VAL A 27 13.25 -2.69 -15.89
C VAL A 27 12.46 -3.05 -14.62
N PRO A 28 12.54 -4.30 -14.12
CA PRO A 28 11.78 -4.75 -12.96
C PRO A 28 11.98 -3.89 -11.70
N GLU A 29 13.18 -3.36 -11.48
CA GLU A 29 13.50 -2.50 -10.33
C GLU A 29 12.74 -1.16 -10.35
N ILE A 30 12.31 -0.68 -11.54
CA ILE A 30 11.48 0.53 -11.65
C ILE A 30 10.02 0.21 -11.28
N ARG A 31 9.55 -1.01 -11.52
CA ARG A 31 8.18 -1.44 -11.15
C ARG A 31 8.05 -1.98 -9.73
N THR A 32 9.16 -2.32 -9.10
CA THR A 32 9.19 -2.92 -7.76
C THR A 32 9.34 -1.83 -6.71
N THR A 33 8.33 -1.65 -5.88
CA THR A 33 8.33 -0.69 -4.78
C THR A 33 8.11 -1.40 -3.44
N PHE A 34 8.30 -0.68 -2.35
CA PHE A 34 7.85 -1.14 -1.04
C PHE A 34 6.48 -0.56 -0.71
N LEU A 35 5.73 -1.27 0.12
CA LEU A 35 4.55 -0.78 0.80
C LEU A 35 4.70 -1.13 2.28
N ILE A 36 4.75 -0.11 3.13
CA ILE A 36 4.88 -0.25 4.59
C ILE A 36 3.60 0.24 5.22
N VAL A 37 2.98 -0.61 6.05
CA VAL A 37 1.82 -0.28 6.88
C VAL A 37 2.25 -0.33 8.34
N SER A 38 2.04 0.77 9.07
CA SER A 38 2.45 0.90 10.47
C SER A 38 1.38 1.58 11.31
N GLY A 39 1.14 1.05 12.50
CA GLY A 39 0.15 1.55 13.45
C GLY A 39 -0.43 0.42 14.31
N PRO A 40 -1.24 0.73 15.33
CA PRO A 40 -1.88 -0.26 16.18
C PRO A 40 -2.73 -1.28 15.40
N ALA A 41 -3.35 -0.88 14.29
CA ALA A 41 -4.14 -1.75 13.41
C ALA A 41 -3.30 -2.61 12.45
N ALA A 42 -1.99 -2.33 12.30
CA ALA A 42 -1.13 -3.03 11.36
C ALA A 42 -0.73 -4.43 11.84
N LYS A 43 -0.70 -5.40 10.93
CA LYS A 43 -0.14 -6.73 11.16
C LYS A 43 1.38 -6.68 11.05
N GLN A 44 2.08 -7.11 12.10
CA GLN A 44 3.54 -7.16 12.13
C GLN A 44 4.09 -8.29 11.22
N GLY A 45 5.24 -8.03 10.61
CA GLY A 45 5.96 -8.95 9.73
C GLY A 45 5.93 -8.56 8.26
N THR A 46 6.39 -9.46 7.39
CA THR A 46 6.41 -9.28 5.94
C THR A 46 5.23 -9.97 5.27
N SER A 47 4.78 -9.43 4.14
CA SER A 47 3.81 -10.13 3.29
C SER A 47 4.54 -11.19 2.45
N SER A 48 3.97 -12.38 2.35
CA SER A 48 4.41 -13.41 1.40
C SER A 48 3.74 -13.30 0.04
N THR A 49 2.67 -12.49 -0.07
CA THR A 49 1.99 -12.20 -1.32
C THR A 49 2.42 -10.84 -1.85
N PRO A 50 2.51 -10.67 -3.18
CA PRO A 50 2.71 -9.36 -3.78
C PRO A 50 1.65 -8.35 -3.34
N THR A 51 2.06 -7.10 -3.26
CA THR A 51 1.23 -5.93 -2.97
C THR A 51 1.46 -4.88 -4.04
N TRP A 52 0.50 -3.97 -4.20
CA TRP A 52 0.51 -2.99 -5.29
C TRP A 52 0.21 -1.59 -4.76
N GLN A 53 0.61 -0.56 -5.48
CA GLN A 53 0.31 0.83 -5.11
C GLN A 53 -1.20 1.09 -5.01
N VAL A 54 -2.00 0.40 -5.83
CA VAL A 54 -3.46 0.49 -5.80
C VAL A 54 -4.07 -0.05 -4.50
N ASP A 55 -3.32 -0.80 -3.68
CA ASP A 55 -3.77 -1.31 -2.39
C ASP A 55 -3.76 -0.22 -1.29
N VAL A 56 -3.08 0.92 -1.51
CA VAL A 56 -2.97 2.00 -0.52
C VAL A 56 -4.34 2.59 -0.16
N VAL A 57 -5.16 2.91 -1.17
CA VAL A 57 -6.49 3.50 -0.99
C VAL A 57 -7.44 2.58 -0.21
N PRO A 58 -7.70 1.32 -0.64
CA PRO A 58 -8.59 0.43 0.08
C PRO A 58 -8.06 0.09 1.48
N THR A 59 -6.74 0.05 1.69
CA THR A 59 -6.16 -0.12 3.04
C THR A 59 -6.50 1.07 3.96
N ALA A 60 -6.28 2.30 3.51
CA ALA A 60 -6.59 3.50 4.29
C ALA A 60 -8.09 3.62 4.59
N LEU A 61 -8.94 3.38 3.58
CA LEU A 61 -10.40 3.43 3.74
C LEU A 61 -10.91 2.34 4.70
N THR A 62 -10.32 1.14 4.66
CA THR A 62 -10.67 0.07 5.58
C THR A 62 -10.33 0.44 7.02
N HIS A 63 -9.17 1.05 7.27
CA HIS A 63 -8.79 1.56 8.60
C HIS A 63 -9.76 2.63 9.13
N LEU A 64 -10.26 3.48 8.24
CA LEU A 64 -11.27 4.50 8.56
C LEU A 64 -12.69 3.92 8.71
N ASN A 65 -12.86 2.59 8.67
CA ASN A 65 -14.15 1.90 8.70
C ASN A 65 -15.11 2.33 7.57
N ALA A 66 -14.58 2.78 6.43
CA ALA A 66 -15.40 3.12 5.28
C ALA A 66 -15.88 1.86 4.56
N LYS A 67 -17.17 1.80 4.24
CA LYS A 67 -17.73 0.71 3.42
C LYS A 67 -17.32 0.92 1.96
N LEU A 68 -16.43 0.07 1.47
CA LEU A 68 -16.01 0.12 0.06
C LEU A 68 -17.17 -0.26 -0.86
N SER A 69 -17.53 0.65 -1.76
CA SER A 69 -18.57 0.41 -2.76
C SER A 69 -17.99 -0.31 -3.98
N PRO A 70 -18.59 -1.43 -4.43
CA PRO A 70 -18.19 -2.05 -5.69
C PRO A 70 -18.27 -1.10 -6.91
N ALA A 71 -19.16 -0.10 -6.87
CA ALA A 71 -19.31 0.88 -7.94
C ALA A 71 -18.12 1.85 -8.08
N TRP A 72 -17.18 1.85 -7.13
CA TRP A 72 -15.94 2.63 -7.25
C TRP A 72 -14.88 1.93 -8.09
N GLU A 73 -15.05 0.63 -8.35
CA GLU A 73 -14.14 -0.16 -9.18
C GLU A 73 -12.67 -0.01 -8.75
N LEU A 74 -12.42 0.00 -7.43
CA LEU A 74 -11.06 0.02 -6.90
C LEU A 74 -10.34 -1.26 -7.32
N ASP A 75 -9.19 -1.10 -7.97
CA ASP A 75 -8.38 -2.21 -8.48
C ASP A 75 -7.65 -2.98 -7.36
N GLY A 76 -7.32 -2.28 -6.27
CA GLY A 76 -6.62 -2.84 -5.12
C GLY A 76 -7.54 -3.44 -4.05
N HIS A 77 -6.92 -3.97 -3.00
CA HIS A 77 -7.59 -4.48 -1.80
C HIS A 77 -6.84 -4.08 -0.53
N ALA A 78 -7.49 -4.20 0.62
CA ALA A 78 -6.85 -3.85 1.89
C ALA A 78 -5.74 -4.85 2.25
N VAL A 79 -4.56 -4.35 2.59
CA VAL A 79 -3.37 -5.15 2.92
C VAL A 79 -2.74 -4.68 4.23
N GLY A 80 -1.97 -5.55 4.89
CA GLY A 80 -1.18 -5.18 6.07
C GLY A 80 -1.96 -4.86 7.34
N LEU A 81 -3.29 -5.01 7.37
CA LEU A 81 -4.13 -4.85 8.57
C LEU A 81 -4.26 -6.16 9.36
N LYS A 82 -4.50 -6.06 10.67
CA LYS A 82 -4.93 -7.18 11.50
C LYS A 82 -6.31 -7.68 11.03
N LYS A 83 -6.54 -9.00 11.12
CA LYS A 83 -7.86 -9.60 10.88
C LYS A 83 -8.80 -9.34 12.05
#